data_AF-A0A858RNZ0-F1
#
_entry.id   AF-A0A858RNZ0-F1
#
_cell.length_a   1.000
_cell.length_b   1.000
_cell.length_c   1.000
_cell.angle_alpha   90.00
_cell.angle_beta   90.00
_cell.angle_gamma   90.00
#
_symmetry.space_group_name_H-M   'P 1'
#
loop_
_entity.id
_entity.type
_entity.pdbx_description
1 polymer ?
#
loop_
_entity_poly.entity_id
_entity_poly.type
_entity_poly.pdbx_seq_one_letter_code
_entity_poly.pdbx_strand_id
1 'polypeptide(L)'
;MKTTRFLTCQLAASLALSLLSAGQQEPQATPETGTVPAKPVMRDAATHDDLVIRTRQIEQEKIQPVFTPMENDPAKAYQPQDLISRSDILCFNGIATLVPKRAVIHVPKNMASRIGMQDGAKIVTWPDFLAANRNWVTTSPVSRPQAEGQMPLSEATVKSFEKESRLVVAVYEECPISVLPVQAPEANPNAASK
;
A
#
# COMPACT_ATOMS: atom_id res chain seq x y z
N MET A 1 -25.72 34.52 -36.36
CA MET A 1 -25.72 35.37 -35.15
C MET A 1 -24.83 34.72 -34.09
N LYS A 2 -23.81 35.46 -33.62
CA LYS A 2 -23.00 35.24 -32.38
C LYS A 2 -22.17 33.93 -32.37
N THR A 3 -20.89 33.88 -32.73
CA THR A 3 -19.69 34.54 -32.17
C THR A 3 -19.67 34.50 -30.63
N THR A 4 -18.68 33.81 -30.02
CA THR A 4 -17.77 34.35 -28.96
C THR A 4 -16.85 33.26 -28.36
N ARG A 5 -15.57 33.34 -28.74
CA ARG A 5 -14.31 33.31 -27.95
C ARG A 5 -14.06 32.17 -26.94
N PHE A 6 -13.18 31.26 -27.34
CA PHE A 6 -12.17 30.65 -26.46
C PHE A 6 -10.90 31.51 -26.53
N LEU A 7 -10.32 31.92 -25.40
CA LEU A 7 -8.86 32.04 -25.27
C LEU A 7 -8.42 32.31 -23.82
N THR A 8 -7.37 31.58 -23.44
CA THR A 8 -6.30 31.91 -22.50
C THR A 8 -6.65 32.14 -21.03
N CYS A 9 -6.24 31.19 -20.19
CA CYS A 9 -5.71 31.54 -18.87
C CYS A 9 -4.39 30.78 -18.68
N GLN A 10 -3.31 31.52 -18.88
CA GLN A 10 -1.92 31.12 -18.71
C GLN A 10 -1.57 31.39 -17.24
N LEU A 11 -1.26 30.37 -16.44
CA LEU A 11 -0.79 30.56 -15.07
C LEU A 11 0.68 30.12 -15.01
N ALA A 12 1.57 31.12 -14.96
CA ALA A 12 2.99 30.94 -14.74
C ALA A 12 3.26 30.79 -13.24
N ALA A 13 3.88 29.68 -12.84
CA ALA A 13 4.38 29.45 -11.49
C ALA A 13 5.88 29.78 -11.46
N SER A 14 6.23 30.89 -10.83
CA SER A 14 7.61 31.24 -10.45
C SER A 14 7.71 31.21 -8.94
N LEU A 15 8.44 30.23 -8.39
CA LEU A 15 8.83 30.19 -6.99
C LEU A 15 10.32 29.87 -6.93
N ALA A 16 11.11 30.93 -6.78
CA ALA A 16 12.52 30.89 -6.46
C ALA A 16 12.68 30.97 -4.94
N LEU A 17 13.31 29.98 -4.32
CA LEU A 17 13.84 30.10 -2.97
C LEU A 17 15.06 29.20 -2.82
N SER A 18 16.25 29.80 -2.84
CA SER A 18 17.51 29.16 -2.48
C SER A 18 18.41 30.26 -1.95
N LEU A 19 18.71 30.24 -0.66
CA LEU A 19 19.92 30.78 -0.02
C LEU A 19 19.75 30.73 1.50
N LEU A 20 20.31 29.71 2.14
CA LEU A 20 20.69 29.79 3.55
C LEU A 20 22.09 29.20 3.69
N SER A 21 23.07 30.11 3.71
CA SER A 21 24.48 29.85 3.93
C SER A 21 24.71 29.65 5.43
N ALA A 22 25.22 28.48 5.83
CA ALA A 22 25.54 28.13 7.20
C ALA A 22 26.93 28.69 7.58
N GLY A 23 26.97 29.49 8.64
CA GLY A 23 28.19 30.03 9.23
C GLY A 23 28.92 29.03 10.13
N GLN A 24 30.26 29.18 10.10
CA GLN A 24 31.30 28.86 11.08
C GLN A 24 30.86 28.37 12.47
N GLN A 25 31.60 27.42 13.06
CA GLN A 25 32.76 27.71 13.95
C GLN A 25 33.36 26.42 14.56
N GLU A 26 34.69 26.24 14.43
CA GLU A 26 35.50 25.39 15.33
C GLU A 26 35.53 25.98 16.74
N PRO A 27 35.68 25.17 17.80
CA PRO A 27 36.96 25.25 18.52
C PRO A 27 37.44 23.97 19.25
N GLN A 28 38.77 23.86 19.25
CA GLN A 28 39.70 23.63 20.38
C GLN A 28 39.91 22.23 20.97
N ALA A 29 41.19 21.85 20.88
CA ALA A 29 41.85 20.76 21.57
C ALA A 29 42.20 21.13 23.03
N THR A 30 42.10 20.14 23.91
CA THR A 30 42.56 20.18 25.30
C THR A 30 43.68 19.15 25.47
N PRO A 31 44.78 19.46 26.19
CA PRO A 31 45.90 18.55 26.41
C PRO A 31 45.61 17.58 27.58
N GLU A 32 45.77 16.29 27.32
CA GLU A 32 45.64 15.22 28.32
C GLU A 32 47.00 14.98 28.99
N THR A 33 47.06 15.24 30.29
CA THR A 33 48.20 15.04 31.19
C THR A 33 48.59 13.57 31.29
N GLY A 34 49.88 13.27 31.05
CA GLY A 34 50.44 11.92 31.08
C GLY A 34 50.30 11.22 32.42
N THR A 35 49.57 10.10 32.41
CA THR A 35 49.53 9.12 33.50
C THR A 35 50.68 8.12 33.33
N VAL A 36 51.38 7.88 34.43
CA VAL A 36 52.52 6.95 34.59
C VAL A 36 52.19 5.55 34.05
N PRO A 37 53.09 4.89 33.29
CA PRO A 37 52.80 3.57 32.73
C PRO A 37 52.76 2.50 33.83
N ALA A 38 51.56 1.99 34.13
CA ALA A 38 51.40 0.70 34.76
C ALA A 38 52.01 -0.38 33.85
N LYS A 39 52.83 -1.29 34.41
CA LYS A 39 53.46 -2.38 33.68
C LYS A 39 52.42 -3.09 32.79
N PRO A 40 52.69 -3.31 31.49
CA PRO A 40 51.74 -4.00 30.62
C PRO A 40 51.54 -5.42 31.13
N VAL A 41 50.38 -5.69 31.72
CA VAL A 41 49.92 -7.06 31.91
C VAL A 41 49.61 -7.58 30.52
N MET A 42 50.50 -8.44 29.99
CA MET A 42 50.27 -9.11 28.72
C MET A 42 48.96 -9.87 28.82
N ARG A 43 48.04 -9.61 27.90
CA ARG A 43 46.81 -10.42 27.80
C ARG A 43 47.22 -11.82 27.36
N ASP A 44 46.72 -12.83 28.05
CA ASP A 44 46.85 -14.22 27.62
C ASP A 44 46.20 -14.33 26.23
N ALA A 45 47.06 -14.41 25.21
CA ALA A 45 46.61 -14.64 23.85
C ALA A 45 46.20 -16.11 23.75
N ALA A 46 44.98 -16.38 23.32
CA ALA A 46 44.53 -17.74 23.10
C ALA A 46 45.47 -18.43 22.09
N THR A 47 46.02 -19.58 22.50
CA THR A 47 46.88 -20.39 21.62
C THR A 47 45.99 -21.08 20.58
N HIS A 48 46.57 -21.47 19.44
CA HIS A 48 45.82 -22.16 18.38
C HIS A 48 45.09 -23.42 18.89
N ASP A 49 45.72 -24.17 19.80
CA ASP A 49 45.13 -25.36 20.40
C ASP A 49 43.89 -25.03 21.24
N ASP A 50 43.92 -23.91 21.96
CA ASP A 50 42.77 -23.43 22.76
C ASP A 50 41.59 -23.07 21.85
N LEU A 51 41.86 -22.51 20.67
CA LEU A 51 40.83 -22.21 19.68
C LEU A 51 40.20 -23.49 19.11
N VAL A 52 41.02 -24.50 18.79
CA VAL A 52 40.51 -25.79 18.26
C VAL A 52 39.64 -26.50 19.28
N ILE A 53 40.04 -26.50 20.55
CA ILE A 53 39.24 -27.10 21.63
C ILE A 53 37.90 -26.36 21.78
N ARG A 54 37.92 -25.02 21.75
CA ARG A 54 36.71 -24.20 21.89
C ARG A 54 35.75 -24.37 20.71
N THR A 55 36.26 -24.44 19.48
CA THR A 55 35.40 -24.68 18.30
C THR A 55 34.75 -26.05 18.36
N ARG A 56 35.47 -27.09 18.78
CA ARG A 56 34.91 -28.44 18.98
C ARG A 56 33.83 -28.47 20.06
N GLN A 57 34.03 -27.72 21.14
CA GLN A 57 33.03 -27.58 22.21
C GLN A 57 31.75 -26.89 21.69
N ILE A 58 31.87 -25.80 20.93
CA ILE A 58 30.72 -25.09 20.33
C ILE A 58 29.98 -25.99 19.32
N GLU A 59 30.70 -26.78 18.53
CA GLU A 59 30.10 -27.72 17.58
C GLU A 59 29.37 -28.89 18.26
N GLN A 60 29.88 -29.36 19.41
CA GLN A 60 29.23 -30.37 20.24
C GLN A 60 28.03 -29.80 20.98
N GLU A 61 28.15 -28.58 21.50
CA GLU A 61 27.08 -27.76 22.05
C GLU A 61 26.27 -27.11 20.94
N LYS A 62 25.82 -27.89 19.93
CA LYS A 62 24.92 -27.48 18.84
C LYS A 62 23.53 -27.08 19.37
N ILE A 63 23.53 -26.12 20.27
CA ILE A 63 22.49 -25.19 20.60
C ILE A 63 22.42 -24.29 19.36
N GLN A 64 21.72 -24.76 18.33
CA GLN A 64 21.12 -23.78 17.43
C GLN A 64 20.34 -22.85 18.36
N PRO A 65 20.57 -21.53 18.33
CA PRO A 65 19.69 -20.62 19.05
C PRO A 65 18.30 -20.90 18.50
N VAL A 66 17.49 -21.62 19.28
CA VAL A 66 16.07 -21.79 18.98
C VAL A 66 15.53 -20.40 19.18
N PHE A 67 15.44 -19.66 18.09
CA PHE A 67 14.71 -18.41 18.04
C PHE A 67 13.26 -18.79 18.30
N THR A 68 12.88 -18.81 19.57
CA THR A 68 11.48 -18.81 19.94
C THR A 68 10.95 -17.47 19.43
N PRO A 69 10.05 -17.49 18.43
CA PRO A 69 9.52 -16.23 17.92
C PRO A 69 8.83 -15.55 19.10
N MET A 70 9.35 -14.39 19.53
CA MET A 70 8.68 -13.58 20.54
C MET A 70 7.24 -13.36 20.07
N GLU A 71 6.29 -13.62 20.97
CA GLU A 71 4.86 -13.59 20.65
C GLU A 71 4.40 -12.19 20.22
N ASN A 72 5.11 -11.15 20.67
CA ASN A 72 4.88 -9.75 20.33
C ASN A 72 6.07 -9.13 19.58
N ASP A 73 6.38 -9.64 18.40
CA ASP A 73 7.28 -8.94 17.47
C ASP A 73 6.47 -7.87 16.69
N PRO A 74 6.75 -6.57 16.87
CA PRO A 74 6.09 -5.53 16.10
C PRO A 74 6.30 -5.69 14.58
N ALA A 75 7.35 -6.38 14.13
CA ALA A 75 7.60 -6.63 12.71
C ALA A 75 6.52 -7.53 12.07
N LYS A 76 5.88 -8.42 12.83
CA LYS A 76 4.75 -9.23 12.34
C LYS A 76 3.52 -8.37 12.01
N ALA A 77 3.29 -7.28 12.76
CA ALA A 77 2.16 -6.38 12.52
C ALA A 77 2.30 -5.60 11.20
N TYR A 78 3.53 -5.40 10.73
CA TYR A 78 3.83 -4.63 9.51
C TYR A 78 4.25 -5.51 8.32
N GLN A 79 4.03 -6.83 8.38
CA GLN A 79 4.31 -7.68 7.23
C GLN A 79 3.44 -7.23 6.03
N PRO A 80 4.06 -7.01 4.85
CA PRO A 80 3.31 -6.63 3.67
C PRO A 80 2.36 -7.77 3.32
N GLN A 81 1.06 -7.47 3.35
CA GLN A 81 0.03 -8.44 3.01
C GLN A 81 0.04 -8.71 1.50
N ASP A 82 -0.28 -9.94 1.12
CA ASP A 82 -0.32 -10.36 -0.28
C ASP A 82 -1.27 -9.48 -1.10
N LEU A 83 -0.81 -9.07 -2.29
CA LEU A 83 -1.59 -8.25 -3.21
C LEU A 83 -2.88 -8.95 -3.64
N ILE A 84 -2.83 -10.28 -3.81
CA ILE A 84 -3.97 -11.12 -4.18
C ILE A 84 -5.05 -11.08 -3.10
N SER A 85 -4.65 -11.09 -1.82
CA SER A 85 -5.60 -11.03 -0.70
C SER A 85 -6.33 -9.68 -0.61
N ARG A 86 -5.65 -8.59 -1.00
CA ARG A 86 -6.20 -7.22 -1.00
C ARG A 86 -6.95 -6.84 -2.28
N SER A 87 -6.99 -7.71 -3.29
CA SER A 87 -7.61 -7.43 -4.59
C SER A 87 -8.59 -8.53 -5.00
N ASP A 88 -9.58 -8.15 -5.80
CA ASP A 88 -10.38 -9.07 -6.58
C ASP A 88 -9.73 -9.23 -7.96
N ILE A 89 -9.72 -10.47 -8.45
CA ILE A 89 -9.16 -10.81 -9.75
C ILE A 89 -10.31 -10.94 -10.73
N LEU A 90 -10.25 -10.20 -11.83
CA LEU A 90 -11.14 -10.39 -12.97
C LEU A 90 -10.37 -11.13 -14.06
N CYS A 91 -10.89 -12.27 -14.51
CA CYS A 91 -10.24 -13.10 -15.53
C CYS A 91 -11.18 -13.38 -16.69
N PHE A 92 -10.68 -13.18 -17.91
CA PHE A 92 -11.38 -13.54 -19.13
C PHE A 92 -10.40 -13.79 -20.28
N ASN A 93 -10.63 -14.87 -21.04
CA ASN A 93 -9.86 -15.20 -22.25
C ASN A 93 -8.33 -15.28 -22.02
N GLY A 94 -7.90 -15.88 -20.91
CA GLY A 94 -6.47 -15.99 -20.56
C GLY A 94 -5.81 -14.67 -20.14
N ILE A 95 -6.59 -13.61 -19.94
CA ILE A 95 -6.13 -12.31 -19.47
C ILE A 95 -6.78 -12.03 -18.11
N ALA A 96 -5.99 -11.58 -17.14
CA ALA A 96 -6.45 -11.21 -15.80
C ALA A 96 -6.05 -9.79 -15.43
N THR A 97 -6.84 -9.13 -14.60
CA THR A 97 -6.48 -7.84 -13.99
C THR A 97 -6.78 -7.87 -12.50
N LEU A 98 -5.95 -7.16 -11.74
CA LEU A 98 -6.14 -6.93 -10.31
C LEU A 98 -7.01 -5.68 -10.13
N VAL A 99 -8.04 -5.81 -9.32
CA VAL A 99 -8.99 -4.74 -9.01
C VAL A 99 -9.09 -4.63 -7.49
N PRO A 100 -9.11 -3.42 -6.88
CA PRO A 100 -9.26 -3.30 -5.44
C PRO A 100 -10.53 -4.00 -4.93
N LYS A 101 -10.48 -4.56 -3.72
CA LYS A 101 -11.68 -5.15 -3.10
C LYS A 101 -12.81 -4.14 -3.10
N ARG A 102 -14.01 -4.62 -3.46
CA ARG A 102 -15.25 -3.82 -3.48
C ARG A 102 -15.26 -2.69 -4.52
N ALA A 103 -14.36 -2.70 -5.49
CA ALA A 103 -14.52 -1.81 -6.65
C ALA A 103 -15.59 -2.34 -7.62
N VAL A 104 -15.87 -3.64 -7.60
CA VAL A 104 -16.97 -4.23 -8.37
C VAL A 104 -18.27 -4.00 -7.61
N ILE A 105 -19.17 -3.16 -8.16
CA ILE A 105 -20.43 -2.78 -7.51
C ILE A 105 -21.50 -3.83 -7.77
N HIS A 106 -21.61 -4.28 -9.03
CA HIS A 106 -22.65 -5.20 -9.47
C HIS A 106 -22.06 -6.31 -10.32
N VAL A 107 -22.42 -7.55 -9.97
CA VAL A 107 -22.03 -8.76 -10.68
C VAL A 107 -23.29 -9.51 -11.06
N PRO A 108 -23.65 -9.58 -12.35
CA PRO A 108 -24.76 -10.42 -12.78
C PRO A 108 -24.40 -11.90 -12.56
N LYS A 109 -25.37 -12.72 -12.15
CA LYS A 109 -25.17 -14.14 -11.80
C LYS A 109 -24.44 -14.93 -12.90
N ASN A 110 -24.68 -14.60 -14.17
CA ASN A 110 -24.08 -15.24 -15.33
C ASN A 110 -22.58 -14.95 -15.50
N MET A 111 -22.04 -13.95 -14.80
CA MET A 111 -20.63 -13.53 -14.91
C MET A 111 -19.81 -13.82 -13.65
N ALA A 112 -20.41 -14.47 -12.63
CA ALA A 112 -19.70 -14.83 -11.41
C ALA A 112 -18.46 -15.72 -11.69
N SER A 113 -18.51 -16.58 -12.71
CA SER A 113 -17.40 -17.45 -13.13
C SER A 113 -16.16 -16.70 -13.64
N ARG A 114 -16.27 -15.39 -13.91
CA ARG A 114 -15.17 -14.54 -14.38
C ARG A 114 -14.43 -13.85 -13.23
N ILE A 115 -14.91 -14.00 -12.01
CA ILE A 115 -14.28 -13.48 -10.80
C ILE A 115 -13.44 -14.62 -10.21
N GLY A 116 -12.15 -14.36 -10.04
CA GLY A 116 -11.16 -15.34 -9.60
C GLY A 116 -10.01 -15.48 -10.59
N MET A 117 -8.92 -16.08 -10.12
CA MET A 117 -7.76 -16.38 -10.95
C MET A 117 -7.99 -17.69 -11.69
N GLN A 118 -7.87 -17.67 -13.02
CA GLN A 118 -7.79 -18.89 -13.82
C GLN A 118 -6.32 -19.25 -14.03
N ASP A 119 -6.01 -20.53 -14.03
CA ASP A 119 -4.65 -21.02 -14.21
C ASP A 119 -4.12 -20.63 -15.60
N GLY A 120 -2.89 -20.10 -15.63
CA GLY A 120 -2.23 -19.66 -16.87
C GLY A 120 -2.68 -18.30 -17.41
N ALA A 121 -3.52 -17.56 -16.68
CA ALA A 121 -3.92 -16.21 -17.10
C ALA A 121 -2.77 -15.20 -16.96
N LYS A 122 -2.58 -14.37 -17.99
CA LYS A 122 -1.61 -13.28 -17.99
C LYS A 122 -2.20 -12.04 -17.32
N ILE A 123 -1.50 -11.51 -16.31
CA ILE A 123 -1.88 -10.25 -15.68
C ILE A 123 -1.57 -9.09 -16.63
N VAL A 124 -2.56 -8.24 -16.90
CA VAL A 124 -2.44 -7.02 -17.71
C VAL A 124 -2.87 -5.81 -16.92
N THR A 125 -2.60 -4.62 -17.48
CA THR A 125 -3.05 -3.36 -16.88
C THR A 125 -4.56 -3.19 -17.04
N TRP A 126 -5.18 -2.44 -16.12
CA TRP A 126 -6.60 -2.12 -16.19
C TRP A 126 -7.07 -1.54 -17.55
N PRO A 127 -6.41 -0.53 -18.15
CA PRO A 127 -6.87 0.01 -19.43
C PRO A 127 -6.82 -1.02 -20.57
N ASP A 128 -5.80 -1.89 -20.60
CA ASP A 128 -5.70 -2.98 -21.58
C ASP A 128 -6.83 -4.00 -21.37
N PHE A 129 -7.09 -4.36 -20.11
CA PHE A 129 -8.19 -5.26 -19.76
C PHE A 129 -9.53 -4.67 -20.17
N LEU A 130 -9.78 -3.40 -19.86
CA LEU A 130 -11.03 -2.72 -20.20
C LEU A 130 -11.19 -2.62 -21.72
N ALA A 131 -10.12 -2.30 -22.46
CA ALA A 131 -10.14 -2.25 -23.93
C ALA A 131 -10.51 -3.60 -24.56
N ALA A 132 -9.98 -4.71 -24.06
CA ALA A 132 -10.32 -6.05 -24.53
C ALA A 132 -11.74 -6.49 -24.12
N ASN A 133 -12.29 -5.95 -23.02
CA ASN A 133 -13.51 -6.44 -22.37
C ASN A 133 -14.69 -5.45 -22.35
N ARG A 134 -14.69 -4.42 -23.22
CA ARG A 134 -15.75 -3.39 -23.30
C ARG A 134 -17.17 -3.95 -23.53
N ASN A 135 -17.25 -5.17 -24.06
CA ASN A 135 -18.50 -5.82 -24.43
C ASN A 135 -19.34 -6.16 -23.19
N TRP A 136 -18.68 -6.41 -22.05
CA TRP A 136 -19.31 -6.96 -20.85
C TRP A 136 -18.92 -6.24 -19.55
N VAL A 137 -17.90 -5.38 -19.57
CA VAL A 137 -17.52 -4.51 -18.44
C VAL A 137 -18.01 -3.10 -18.70
N THR A 138 -18.77 -2.54 -17.75
CA THR A 138 -19.17 -1.13 -17.71
C THR A 138 -18.46 -0.44 -16.55
N THR A 139 -18.02 0.79 -16.75
CA THR A 139 -17.42 1.62 -15.71
C THR A 139 -18.43 2.66 -15.20
N SER A 140 -18.62 2.74 -13.89
CA SER A 140 -19.40 3.80 -13.26
C SER A 140 -18.46 4.80 -12.60
N PRO A 141 -18.45 6.09 -13.01
CA PRO A 141 -17.65 7.09 -12.34
C PRO A 141 -18.21 7.34 -10.93
N VAL A 142 -17.33 7.31 -9.93
CA VAL A 142 -17.66 7.55 -8.52
C VAL A 142 -16.81 8.70 -8.01
N SER A 143 -17.39 9.61 -7.23
CA SER A 143 -16.62 10.70 -6.62
C SER A 143 -15.86 10.20 -5.39
N ARG A 144 -14.76 10.87 -5.02
CA ARG A 144 -14.00 10.56 -3.81
C ARG A 144 -14.84 10.44 -2.52
N PRO A 145 -15.72 11.41 -2.16
CA PRO A 145 -16.53 11.28 -0.94
C PRO A 145 -17.54 10.12 -1.00
N GLN A 146 -17.98 9.72 -2.19
CA GLN A 146 -18.80 8.51 -2.36
C GLN A 146 -17.98 7.23 -2.15
N ALA A 147 -16.75 7.18 -2.69
CA ALA A 147 -15.86 6.03 -2.51
C ALA A 147 -15.47 5.82 -1.03
N GLU A 148 -15.28 6.91 -0.29
CA GLU A 148 -15.03 6.91 1.16
C GLU A 148 -16.27 6.54 1.99
N GLY A 149 -17.46 6.44 1.37
CA GLY A 149 -18.71 6.09 2.06
C GLY A 149 -19.33 7.25 2.85
N GLN A 150 -18.92 8.50 2.60
CA GLN A 150 -19.52 9.69 3.22
C GLN A 150 -20.84 10.07 2.54
N MET A 151 -20.94 9.83 1.23
CA MET A 151 -22.13 10.11 0.44
C MET A 151 -22.71 8.82 -0.16
N PRO A 152 -24.03 8.61 -0.08
CA PRO A 152 -24.67 7.50 -0.78
C PRO A 152 -24.60 7.67 -2.29
N LEU A 153 -24.54 6.55 -3.01
CA LEU A 153 -24.80 6.52 -4.44
C LEU A 153 -26.27 6.89 -4.69
N SER A 154 -26.54 7.62 -5.78
CA SER A 154 -27.90 7.98 -6.12
C SER A 154 -28.74 6.74 -6.39
N GLU A 155 -29.95 6.69 -5.84
CA GLU A 155 -30.84 5.54 -5.99
C GLU A 155 -31.16 5.21 -7.45
N ALA A 156 -31.19 6.23 -8.31
CA ALA A 156 -31.37 6.05 -9.75
C ALA A 156 -30.25 5.24 -10.38
N THR A 157 -29.01 5.46 -9.94
CA THR A 157 -27.82 4.74 -10.42
C THR A 157 -27.83 3.31 -9.89
N VAL A 158 -28.16 3.10 -8.61
CA VAL A 158 -28.29 1.75 -8.03
C VAL A 158 -29.36 0.92 -8.77
N LYS A 159 -30.54 1.50 -9.03
CA LYS A 159 -31.62 0.86 -9.82
C LYS A 159 -31.22 0.57 -11.26
N SER A 160 -30.28 1.34 -11.82
CA SER A 160 -29.76 1.10 -13.16
C SER A 160 -28.86 -0.13 -13.17
N PHE A 161 -28.01 -0.29 -12.15
CA PHE A 161 -27.12 -1.45 -12.03
C PHE A 161 -27.88 -2.77 -11.94
N GLU A 162 -28.99 -2.82 -11.20
CA GLU A 162 -29.82 -4.03 -11.09
C GLU A 162 -30.36 -4.51 -12.45
N LYS A 163 -30.57 -3.59 -13.39
CA LYS A 163 -31.05 -3.89 -14.75
C LYS A 163 -29.91 -4.25 -15.70
N GLU A 164 -28.69 -3.85 -15.38
CA GLU A 164 -27.54 -4.10 -16.23
C GLU A 164 -27.15 -5.58 -16.21
N SER A 165 -27.00 -6.14 -17.41
CA SER A 165 -26.47 -7.49 -17.63
C SER A 165 -24.94 -7.53 -17.70
N ARG A 166 -24.29 -6.38 -17.52
CA ARG A 166 -22.85 -6.18 -17.57
C ARG A 166 -22.28 -6.08 -16.17
N LEU A 167 -21.00 -6.38 -16.02
CA LEU A 167 -20.28 -6.20 -14.77
C LEU A 167 -19.98 -4.70 -14.60
N VAL A 168 -20.36 -4.13 -13.46
CA VAL A 168 -20.15 -2.70 -13.18
C VAL A 168 -18.98 -2.50 -12.23
N VAL A 169 -17.96 -1.76 -12.68
CA VAL A 169 -16.79 -1.39 -11.87
C VAL A 169 -16.81 0.10 -11.55
N ALA A 170 -16.60 0.44 -10.29
CA ALA A 170 -16.40 1.80 -9.82
C ALA A 170 -15.05 2.33 -10.28
N VAL A 171 -15.05 3.50 -10.94
CA VAL A 171 -13.81 4.16 -11.38
C VAL A 171 -13.74 5.60 -10.90
N TYR A 172 -12.53 6.05 -10.58
CA TYR A 172 -12.18 7.44 -10.34
C TYR A 172 -10.98 7.76 -11.24
N GLU A 173 -11.12 8.78 -12.10
CA GLU A 173 -10.07 9.16 -13.08
C GLU A 173 -9.57 7.95 -13.90
N GLU A 174 -10.50 7.16 -14.44
CA GLU A 174 -10.24 5.95 -15.26
C GLU A 174 -9.59 4.76 -14.50
N CYS A 175 -9.27 4.93 -13.22
CA CYS A 175 -8.70 3.88 -12.38
C CYS A 175 -9.77 3.23 -11.48
N PRO A 176 -9.73 1.91 -11.30
CA PRO A 176 -10.69 1.22 -10.44
C PRO A 176 -10.47 1.60 -8.97
N ILE A 177 -11.55 1.95 -8.27
CA ILE A 177 -11.50 2.43 -6.88
C ILE A 177 -12.46 1.61 -5.99
N SER A 178 -12.05 1.31 -4.75
CA SER A 178 -12.91 0.63 -3.78
C SER A 178 -14.02 1.56 -3.28
N VAL A 179 -15.25 1.06 -3.24
CA VAL A 179 -16.40 1.80 -2.67
C VAL A 179 -16.76 1.22 -1.31
N LEU A 180 -16.67 2.05 -0.27
CA LEU A 180 -17.07 1.69 1.09
C LEU A 180 -18.59 1.79 1.24
N PRO A 181 -19.21 1.00 2.13
CA PRO A 181 -20.63 1.13 2.40
C PRO A 181 -20.84 2.43 3.16
N VAL A 182 -21.98 3.07 2.94
CA VAL A 182 -22.29 4.31 3.64
C VAL A 182 -22.33 4.01 5.14
N GLN A 183 -21.53 4.74 5.92
CA GLN A 183 -21.67 4.71 7.36
C GLN A 183 -22.97 5.43 7.67
N ALA A 184 -23.98 4.70 8.15
CA ALA A 184 -25.18 5.35 8.68
C ALA A 184 -24.70 6.37 9.73
N PRO A 185 -25.15 7.63 9.68
CA PRO A 185 -24.73 8.60 10.68
C PRO A 185 -25.11 8.03 12.05
N GLU A 186 -24.10 7.75 12.88
CA GLU A 186 -24.37 7.36 14.26
C GLU A 186 -25.26 8.43 14.86
N ALA A 187 -26.50 8.04 15.17
CA ALA A 187 -27.46 8.89 15.82
C ALA A 187 -26.88 9.23 17.19
N ASN A 188 -26.18 10.37 17.28
CA ASN A 188 -25.65 10.91 18.51
C ASN A 188 -26.78 10.94 19.56
N PRO A 189 -26.73 10.12 20.62
CA PRO A 189 -27.79 10.07 21.63
C PRO A 189 -27.88 11.35 22.48
N ASN A 190 -27.03 12.35 22.24
CA ASN A 190 -26.90 13.56 23.06
C ASN A 190 -27.69 14.78 22.53
N ALA A 191 -28.51 14.63 21.49
CA ALA A 191 -29.33 15.72 20.94
C ALA A 191 -30.76 15.79 21.52
N ALA A 192 -31.14 14.88 22.41
CA ALA A 192 -32.51 14.75 22.95
C ALA A 192 -32.68 15.30 24.39
N SER A 193 -31.80 16.19 24.85
CA SER A 193 -31.97 16.93 26.12
C SER A 193 -32.00 18.42 25.83
N LYS A 194 -33.20 18.96 25.60
CA LYS A 194 -33.52 20.38 25.73
C LYS A 194 -34.87 20.50 26.41
#